data_AF-A0A6V6YLU4-F1
#
_entry.id   AF-A0A6V6YLU4-F1
#
_cell.length_a   1.000
_cell.length_b   1.000
_cell.length_c   1.000
_cell.angle_alpha   90.00
_cell.angle_beta   90.00
_cell.angle_gamma   90.00
#
_symmetry.space_group_name_H-M   'P 1'
#
loop_
_entity.id
_entity.type
_entity.pdbx_description
1 polymer ?
#
loop_
_entity_poly.entity_id
_entity_poly.type
_entity_poly.pdbx_seq_one_letter_code
_entity_poly.pdbx_strand_id
1 'polypeptide(L)'
;MKASRPSLILYLAAFVFTIVFDILQYDYLTICMKSIVVPSVFFYFYSSNNFRINTTQILIYILCFVGEVFHLMNVEISDQGSMICFLFVYLMLIKIIVIDYDRIRLKKSDVLPIALVILLILYLLFSVLSLQFDKMDGFDFLYALYGTVLSVLGFICYANYITRGNYVTLLLTLMATCFIISDMFFIFNRYFSYSLVLTLICDVTQILAYFFISKYFINSGKKRVKR
;
A
#
# COMPACT_ATOMS: atom_id res chain seq x y z
N MET A 1 22.59 -20.98 3.17
CA MET A 1 21.94 -19.65 3.34
C MET A 1 20.44 -19.86 3.48
N LYS A 2 19.72 -19.12 4.35
CA LYS A 2 18.24 -19.20 4.37
C LYS A 2 17.73 -18.79 2.97
N ALA A 3 16.83 -19.58 2.39
CA ALA A 3 16.34 -19.39 1.01
C ALA A 3 15.73 -18.00 0.75
N SER A 4 15.33 -17.28 1.81
CA SER A 4 14.74 -15.95 1.74
C SER A 4 15.74 -14.78 1.61
N ARG A 5 17.05 -15.01 1.78
CA ARG A 5 18.05 -13.92 1.77
C ARG A 5 18.29 -13.34 0.37
N PRO A 6 18.40 -14.12 -0.72
CA PRO A 6 18.65 -13.58 -2.06
C PRO A 6 17.52 -12.67 -2.56
N SER A 7 16.26 -13.05 -2.35
CA SER A 7 15.10 -12.24 -2.77
C SER A 7 14.97 -10.93 -2.00
N LEU A 8 15.31 -10.93 -0.69
CA LEU A 8 15.35 -9.71 0.09
C LEU A 8 16.46 -8.74 -0.38
N ILE A 9 17.63 -9.28 -0.74
CA ILE A 9 18.73 -8.49 -1.30
C ILE A 9 18.32 -7.90 -2.64
N LEU A 10 17.69 -8.69 -3.51
CA LEU A 10 17.19 -8.22 -4.80
C LEU A 10 16.15 -7.11 -4.63
N TYR A 11 15.23 -7.25 -3.69
CA TYR A 11 14.26 -6.21 -3.35
C TYR A 11 14.94 -4.91 -2.88
N LEU A 12 15.88 -5.01 -1.93
CA LEU A 12 16.60 -3.84 -1.43
C LEU A 12 17.43 -3.16 -2.52
N ALA A 13 18.06 -3.95 -3.40
CA ALA A 13 18.79 -3.42 -4.54
C ALA A 13 17.85 -2.70 -5.52
N ALA A 14 16.73 -3.32 -5.90
CA ALA A 14 15.74 -2.69 -6.77
C ALA A 14 15.17 -1.40 -6.16
N PHE A 15 14.91 -1.39 -4.86
CA PHE A 15 14.45 -0.21 -4.14
C PHE A 15 15.47 0.94 -4.19
N VAL A 16 16.73 0.68 -3.82
CA VAL A 16 17.79 1.70 -3.85
C VAL A 16 18.05 2.19 -5.27
N PHE A 17 18.12 1.28 -6.25
CA PHE A 17 18.34 1.67 -7.64
C PHE A 17 17.18 2.44 -8.25
N THR A 18 15.93 2.16 -7.86
CA THR A 18 14.78 2.97 -8.27
C THR A 18 14.99 4.43 -7.87
N ILE A 19 15.31 4.69 -6.61
CA ILE A 19 15.55 6.05 -6.10
C ILE A 19 16.74 6.70 -6.82
N VAL A 20 17.84 5.98 -6.98
CA VAL A 20 19.05 6.52 -7.63
C VAL A 20 18.76 6.87 -9.09
N PHE A 21 18.06 6.02 -9.83
CA PHE A 21 17.76 6.27 -11.24
C PHE A 21 16.68 7.35 -11.43
N ASP A 22 15.74 7.49 -10.50
CA ASP A 22 14.79 8.60 -10.50
C ASP A 22 15.50 9.95 -10.29
N ILE A 23 16.47 10.01 -9.37
CA ILE A 23 17.30 11.22 -9.16
C ILE A 23 18.14 11.53 -10.41
N LEU A 24 18.71 10.51 -11.05
CA LEU A 24 19.52 10.65 -12.26
C LEU A 24 18.70 10.83 -13.55
N GLN A 25 17.37 10.75 -13.46
CA GLN A 25 16.45 10.84 -14.60
C GLN A 25 16.72 9.80 -15.70
N TYR A 26 17.08 8.58 -15.31
CA TYR A 26 17.24 7.45 -16.23
C TYR A 26 15.96 6.63 -16.34
N ASP A 27 14.98 7.15 -17.09
CA ASP A 27 13.61 6.62 -17.19
C ASP A 27 13.54 5.12 -17.47
N TYR A 28 14.31 4.62 -18.45
CA TYR A 28 14.30 3.20 -18.81
C TYR A 28 14.76 2.30 -17.66
N LEU A 29 15.83 2.68 -16.98
CA LEU A 29 16.38 1.92 -15.86
C LEU A 29 15.46 1.99 -14.63
N THR A 30 14.81 3.13 -14.39
CA THR A 30 13.74 3.26 -13.39
C THR A 30 12.62 2.25 -13.66
N ILE A 31 12.09 2.20 -14.89
CA ILE A 31 11.00 1.28 -15.25
C ILE A 31 11.39 -0.18 -14.99
N CYS A 32 12.62 -0.57 -15.36
CA CYS A 32 13.14 -1.90 -15.08
C CYS A 32 13.19 -2.19 -13.58
N MET A 33 13.71 -1.26 -12.77
CA MET A 33 13.84 -1.45 -11.33
C MET A 33 12.47 -1.52 -10.65
N LYS A 34 11.54 -0.62 -10.98
CA LYS A 34 10.16 -0.63 -10.48
C LYS A 34 9.44 -1.94 -10.79
N SER A 35 9.61 -2.46 -12.01
CA SER A 35 9.03 -3.75 -12.43
C SER A 35 9.56 -4.96 -11.64
N ILE A 36 10.78 -4.89 -11.09
CA ILE A 36 11.40 -5.96 -10.30
C ILE A 36 10.92 -5.95 -8.84
N VAL A 37 10.44 -4.80 -8.32
CA VAL A 37 10.07 -4.64 -6.91
C VAL A 37 9.02 -5.65 -6.49
N VAL A 38 7.83 -5.65 -7.09
CA VAL A 38 6.72 -6.52 -6.64
C VAL A 38 7.07 -8.02 -6.76
N PRO A 39 7.64 -8.51 -7.89
CA PRO A 39 8.10 -9.90 -7.98
C PRO A 39 9.13 -10.27 -6.90
N SER A 40 10.12 -9.40 -6.64
CA SER A 40 11.16 -9.68 -5.65
C SER A 40 10.60 -9.80 -4.23
N VAL A 41 9.66 -8.92 -3.84
CA VAL A 41 8.94 -9.01 -2.55
C VAL A 41 8.08 -10.28 -2.49
N PHE A 42 7.39 -10.62 -3.57
CA PHE A 42 6.59 -11.84 -3.63
C PHE A 42 7.45 -13.10 -3.41
N PHE A 43 8.61 -13.21 -4.06
CA PHE A 43 9.54 -14.31 -3.83
C PHE A 43 10.13 -14.30 -2.42
N TYR A 44 10.37 -13.12 -1.84
CA TYR A 44 10.75 -12.99 -0.44
C TYR A 44 9.67 -13.54 0.49
N PHE A 45 8.41 -13.18 0.26
CA PHE A 45 7.26 -13.69 0.99
C PHE A 45 7.13 -15.21 0.87
N TYR A 46 7.12 -15.72 -0.36
CA TYR A 46 6.93 -17.13 -0.66
C TYR A 46 7.99 -18.02 -0.01
N SER A 47 9.27 -17.62 -0.11
CA SER A 47 10.38 -18.34 0.51
C SER A 47 10.35 -18.27 2.04
N SER A 48 9.99 -17.11 2.60
CA SER A 48 9.94 -16.90 4.06
C SER A 48 8.77 -17.59 4.75
N ASN A 49 7.70 -17.92 4.00
CA ASN A 49 6.51 -18.59 4.51
C ASN A 49 6.52 -20.11 4.32
N ASN A 50 7.71 -20.71 4.15
CA ASN A 50 7.89 -22.15 3.88
C ASN A 50 7.05 -22.65 2.69
N PHE A 51 6.93 -21.84 1.63
CA PHE A 51 6.19 -22.18 0.41
C PHE A 51 4.68 -22.44 0.61
N ARG A 52 4.15 -22.12 1.79
CA ARG A 52 2.70 -22.15 2.05
C ARG A 52 2.13 -20.80 1.69
N ILE A 53 1.11 -20.77 0.84
CA ILE A 53 0.51 -19.52 0.39
C ILE A 53 -0.99 -19.70 0.16
N ASN A 54 -1.77 -18.71 0.56
CA ASN A 54 -3.20 -18.69 0.29
C ASN A 54 -3.48 -18.03 -1.07
N THR A 55 -4.49 -18.51 -1.79
CA THR A 55 -4.92 -17.95 -3.08
C THR A 55 -5.20 -16.45 -3.01
N THR A 56 -5.77 -15.98 -1.90
CA THR A 56 -6.02 -14.54 -1.67
C THR A 56 -4.74 -13.72 -1.61
N GLN A 57 -3.65 -14.26 -1.03
CA GLN A 57 -2.37 -13.56 -0.93
C GLN A 57 -1.70 -13.48 -2.31
N ILE A 58 -1.75 -14.56 -3.10
CA ILE A 58 -1.26 -14.55 -4.50
C ILE A 58 -1.98 -13.48 -5.30
N LEU A 59 -3.32 -13.46 -5.22
CA LEU A 59 -4.12 -12.52 -5.98
C LEU A 59 -3.81 -11.05 -5.62
N ILE A 60 -3.54 -10.76 -4.34
CA ILE A 60 -3.09 -9.42 -3.92
C ILE A 60 -1.78 -9.03 -4.61
N TYR A 61 -0.77 -9.90 -4.62
CA TYR A 61 0.51 -9.57 -5.29
C TYR A 61 0.37 -9.43 -6.80
N ILE A 62 -0.48 -10.24 -7.45
CA ILE A 62 -0.77 -10.11 -8.88
C ILE A 62 -1.43 -8.76 -9.15
N LEU A 63 -2.44 -8.38 -8.36
CA LEU A 63 -3.11 -7.09 -8.52
C LEU A 63 -2.16 -5.91 -8.27
N CYS A 64 -1.29 -5.98 -7.26
CA CYS A 64 -0.25 -4.96 -7.06
C CYS A 64 0.67 -4.86 -8.28
N PHE A 65 1.13 -6.00 -8.82
CA PHE A 65 2.01 -6.01 -9.98
C PHE A 65 1.33 -5.42 -11.23
N VAL A 66 0.09 -5.84 -11.51
CA VAL A 66 -0.68 -5.32 -12.65
C VAL A 66 -0.97 -3.82 -12.47
N GLY A 67 -1.30 -3.38 -11.25
CA GLY A 67 -1.49 -1.96 -10.92
C GLY A 67 -0.24 -1.12 -11.17
N GLU A 68 0.94 -1.60 -10.75
CA GLU A 68 2.22 -0.96 -11.05
C GLU A 68 2.51 -0.91 -12.55
N VAL A 69 2.25 -1.99 -13.28
CA VAL A 69 2.44 -2.01 -14.74
C VAL A 69 1.54 -0.97 -15.42
N PHE A 70 0.28 -0.85 -15.01
CA PHE A 70 -0.59 0.22 -15.47
C PHE A 70 -0.01 1.60 -15.12
N HIS A 71 0.47 1.81 -13.89
CA HIS A 71 1.08 3.08 -13.55
C HIS A 71 2.29 3.44 -14.43
N LEU A 72 3.11 2.45 -14.82
CA LEU A 72 4.30 2.62 -15.65
C LEU A 72 4.01 2.87 -17.14
N MET A 73 2.88 2.39 -17.68
CA MET A 73 2.60 2.49 -19.12
C MET A 73 2.30 3.92 -19.61
N ASN A 74 2.06 4.88 -18.70
CA ASN A 74 1.89 6.31 -18.98
C ASN A 74 0.89 6.63 -20.12
N VAL A 75 -0.18 5.82 -20.24
CA VAL A 75 -1.33 6.07 -21.13
C VAL A 75 -2.48 6.65 -20.29
N GLU A 76 -3.30 7.56 -20.80
CA GLU A 76 -4.39 8.20 -20.01
C GLU A 76 -5.39 7.19 -19.40
N ILE A 77 -5.67 6.08 -20.10
CA ILE A 77 -6.54 4.99 -19.61
C ILE A 77 -5.85 4.19 -18.48
N SER A 78 -4.53 4.30 -18.37
CA SER A 78 -3.69 3.51 -17.48
C SER A 78 -3.85 3.89 -16.00
N ASP A 79 -4.12 5.17 -15.70
CA ASP A 79 -4.32 5.64 -14.33
C ASP A 79 -5.57 4.99 -13.69
N GLN A 80 -6.65 4.88 -14.48
CA GLN A 80 -7.88 4.21 -14.06
C GLN A 80 -7.67 2.71 -13.84
N GLY A 81 -6.90 2.06 -14.72
CA GLY A 81 -6.53 0.66 -14.57
C GLY A 81 -5.78 0.39 -13.26
N SER A 82 -4.79 1.24 -12.95
CA SER A 82 -4.04 1.19 -11.69
C SER A 82 -4.96 1.32 -10.47
N MET A 83 -5.84 2.34 -10.46
CA MET A 83 -6.79 2.57 -9.35
C MET A 83 -7.73 1.40 -9.12
N ILE A 84 -8.25 0.79 -10.19
CA ILE A 84 -9.12 -0.38 -10.07
C ILE A 84 -8.35 -1.56 -9.46
N CYS A 85 -7.11 -1.80 -9.89
CA CYS A 85 -6.27 -2.85 -9.32
C CYS A 85 -6.03 -2.63 -7.81
N PHE A 86 -5.61 -1.43 -7.41
CA PHE A 86 -5.36 -1.11 -6.00
C PHE A 86 -6.63 -1.08 -5.15
N LEU A 87 -7.76 -0.66 -5.73
CA LEU A 87 -9.07 -0.77 -5.07
C LEU A 87 -9.38 -2.21 -4.67
N PHE A 88 -9.20 -3.16 -5.60
CA PHE A 88 -9.39 -4.58 -5.28
C PHE A 88 -8.40 -5.07 -4.23
N VAL A 89 -7.14 -4.63 -4.27
CA VAL A 89 -6.15 -4.92 -3.22
C VAL A 89 -6.67 -4.45 -1.85
N TYR A 90 -7.16 -3.22 -1.74
CA TYR A 90 -7.65 -2.68 -0.47
C TYR A 90 -8.89 -3.41 0.04
N LEU A 91 -9.84 -3.73 -0.83
CA LEU A 91 -11.02 -4.53 -0.47
C LEU A 91 -10.61 -5.93 0.04
N MET A 92 -9.63 -6.56 -0.60
CA MET A 92 -9.11 -7.86 -0.16
C MET A 92 -8.37 -7.76 1.18
N LEU A 93 -7.59 -6.71 1.40
CA LEU A 93 -6.92 -6.45 2.68
C LEU A 93 -7.93 -6.22 3.80
N ILE A 94 -8.96 -5.39 3.57
CA ILE A 94 -10.07 -5.19 4.52
C ILE A 94 -10.71 -6.54 4.86
N LYS A 95 -11.05 -7.34 3.85
CA LYS A 95 -11.65 -8.67 4.06
C LYS A 95 -10.77 -9.56 4.94
N ILE A 96 -9.46 -9.61 4.68
CA ILE A 96 -8.52 -10.41 5.48
C ILE A 96 -8.49 -9.91 6.93
N ILE A 97 -8.38 -8.59 7.14
CA ILE A 97 -8.28 -8.00 8.47
C ILE A 97 -9.58 -8.21 9.26
N VAL A 98 -10.74 -8.07 8.63
CA VAL A 98 -12.03 -8.27 9.31
C VAL A 98 -12.26 -9.74 9.68
N ILE A 99 -11.84 -10.69 8.84
CA ILE A 99 -11.95 -12.12 9.13
C ILE A 99 -10.96 -12.55 10.22
N ASP A 100 -9.73 -12.05 10.18
CA ASP A 100 -8.66 -12.47 11.08
C ASP A 100 -8.75 -11.89 12.50
N TYR A 101 -9.49 -10.79 12.67
CA TYR A 101 -9.54 -10.05 13.93
C TYR A 101 -10.95 -10.08 14.53
N ASP A 102 -11.08 -10.75 15.69
CA ASP A 102 -12.27 -10.64 16.55
C ASP A 102 -12.65 -9.17 16.82
N ARG A 103 -13.96 -8.91 16.96
CA ARG A 103 -14.55 -7.57 17.14
C ARG A 103 -13.66 -6.64 17.98
N ILE A 104 -13.38 -5.45 17.44
CA ILE A 104 -12.61 -4.39 18.09
C ILE A 104 -13.29 -4.06 19.44
N ARG A 105 -12.59 -4.34 20.56
CA ARG A 105 -13.06 -4.02 21.90
C ARG A 105 -12.49 -2.67 22.32
N LEU A 106 -13.24 -1.61 22.03
CA LEU A 106 -12.85 -0.24 22.36
C LEU A 106 -12.95 0.00 23.87
N LYS A 107 -11.87 0.48 24.49
CA LYS A 107 -11.92 1.03 25.85
C LYS A 107 -12.15 2.54 25.77
N LYS A 108 -12.70 3.14 26.84
CA LYS A 108 -12.91 4.60 26.92
C LYS A 108 -11.60 5.40 26.77
N SER A 109 -10.46 4.82 27.15
CA SER A 109 -9.11 5.39 26.96
C SER A 109 -8.70 5.52 25.49
N ASP A 110 -9.29 4.70 24.61
CA ASP A 110 -8.86 4.56 23.23
C ASP A 110 -9.62 5.53 22.30
N VAL A 111 -10.68 6.17 22.81
CA VAL A 111 -11.58 7.02 22.03
C VAL A 111 -10.86 8.27 21.52
N LEU A 112 -10.06 8.93 22.36
CA LEU A 112 -9.31 10.14 21.98
C LEU A 112 -8.30 9.90 20.83
N PRO A 113 -7.37 8.92 20.93
CA PRO A 113 -6.43 8.67 19.85
C PRO A 113 -7.12 8.18 18.56
N ILE A 114 -8.20 7.41 18.68
CA ILE A 114 -8.98 6.98 17.50
C ILE A 114 -9.68 8.18 16.85
N ALA A 115 -10.28 9.08 17.62
CA ALA A 115 -10.92 10.28 17.09
C ALA A 115 -9.93 11.19 16.34
N LEU A 116 -8.71 11.34 16.87
CA LEU A 116 -7.64 12.10 16.21
C LEU A 116 -7.26 11.47 14.86
N VAL A 117 -7.11 10.14 14.81
CA VAL A 117 -6.82 9.42 13.55
C VAL A 117 -7.96 9.59 12.54
N ILE A 118 -9.22 9.46 12.98
CA ILE A 118 -10.38 9.67 12.09
C ILE A 118 -10.35 11.08 11.52
N LEU A 119 -10.13 12.10 12.35
CA LEU A 119 -10.08 13.49 11.92
C LEU A 119 -8.96 13.70 10.89
N LEU A 120 -7.78 13.15 11.15
CA LEU A 120 -6.64 13.22 10.22
C LEU A 120 -6.97 12.54 8.88
N ILE A 121 -7.52 11.33 8.89
CA ILE A 121 -7.89 10.62 7.65
C ILE A 121 -8.98 11.39 6.87
N LEU A 122 -10.00 11.91 7.56
CA LEU A 122 -11.05 12.72 6.94
C LEU A 122 -10.51 14.02 6.35
N TYR A 123 -9.60 14.70 7.05
CA TYR A 123 -8.95 15.90 6.55
C TYR A 123 -8.14 15.61 5.27
N LEU A 124 -7.38 14.52 5.28
CA LEU A 124 -6.60 14.08 4.12
C LEU A 124 -7.52 13.73 2.94
N LEU A 125 -8.58 12.96 3.17
CA LEU A 125 -9.58 12.62 2.16
C LEU A 125 -10.22 13.87 1.57
N PHE A 126 -10.65 14.80 2.42
CA PHE A 126 -11.26 16.05 1.98
C PHE A 126 -10.28 16.89 1.14
N SER A 127 -9.02 17.00 1.57
CA SER A 127 -7.98 17.73 0.83
C SER A 127 -7.78 17.17 -0.57
N VAL A 128 -7.76 15.84 -0.72
CA VAL A 128 -7.63 15.16 -2.02
C VAL A 128 -8.86 15.39 -2.90
N LEU A 129 -10.06 15.25 -2.35
CA LEU A 129 -11.30 15.43 -3.11
C LEU A 129 -11.52 16.89 -3.51
N SER A 130 -11.22 17.86 -2.64
CA SER A 130 -11.35 19.28 -2.96
C SER A 130 -10.48 19.71 -4.13
N LEU A 131 -9.29 19.12 -4.28
CA LEU A 131 -8.40 19.39 -5.40
C LEU A 131 -8.96 18.92 -6.75
N GLN A 132 -9.79 17.87 -6.75
CA GLN A 132 -10.38 17.34 -7.97
C GLN A 132 -11.58 18.14 -8.44
N PHE A 133 -12.44 18.60 -7.52
CA PHE A 133 -13.64 19.37 -7.86
C PHE A 133 -13.34 20.66 -8.63
N ASP A 134 -12.14 21.22 -8.47
CA ASP A 134 -11.71 22.43 -9.18
C ASP A 134 -11.30 22.18 -10.65
N LYS A 135 -11.06 20.93 -11.10
CA LYS A 135 -10.35 20.68 -12.36
C LYS A 135 -10.83 19.53 -13.27
N MET A 136 -11.85 18.72 -12.95
CA MET A 136 -12.20 17.56 -13.80
C MET A 136 -13.68 17.43 -14.20
N ASP A 137 -13.89 17.20 -15.50
CA ASP A 137 -15.14 16.70 -16.09
C ASP A 137 -15.15 15.16 -16.08
N GLY A 138 -15.97 14.52 -15.24
CA GLY A 138 -16.58 13.23 -15.58
C GLY A 138 -16.27 11.95 -14.77
N PHE A 139 -15.40 11.93 -13.75
CA PHE A 139 -15.05 10.67 -13.04
C PHE A 139 -14.97 10.74 -11.51
N ASP A 140 -15.64 11.71 -10.87
CA ASP A 140 -15.61 11.95 -9.42
C ASP A 140 -15.92 10.71 -8.57
N PHE A 141 -16.80 9.83 -9.06
CA PHE A 141 -17.25 8.67 -8.30
C PHE A 141 -16.14 7.64 -8.02
N LEU A 142 -15.27 7.34 -9.01
CA LEU A 142 -14.23 6.33 -8.84
C LEU A 142 -13.20 6.76 -7.80
N TYR A 143 -12.76 8.02 -7.87
CA TYR A 143 -11.82 8.61 -6.91
C TYR A 143 -12.43 8.71 -5.50
N ALA A 144 -13.70 9.11 -5.38
CA ALA A 144 -14.41 9.15 -4.11
C ALA A 144 -14.52 7.74 -3.49
N LEU A 145 -14.87 6.74 -4.29
CA LEU A 145 -14.96 5.35 -3.85
C LEU A 145 -13.58 4.82 -3.42
N TYR A 146 -12.54 5.08 -4.22
CA TYR A 146 -11.17 4.71 -3.93
C TYR A 146 -10.67 5.30 -2.60
N GLY A 147 -10.78 6.62 -2.44
CA GLY A 147 -10.36 7.32 -1.23
C GLY A 147 -11.15 6.88 0.00
N THR A 148 -12.45 6.60 -0.15
CA THR A 148 -13.29 6.08 0.94
C THR A 148 -12.84 4.69 1.38
N VAL A 149 -12.60 3.77 0.44
CA VAL A 149 -12.13 2.41 0.76
C VAL A 149 -10.76 2.45 1.43
N LEU A 150 -9.84 3.29 0.94
CA LEU A 150 -8.53 3.47 1.55
C LEU A 150 -8.63 4.07 2.97
N SER A 151 -9.53 5.03 3.17
CA SER A 151 -9.81 5.61 4.49
C SER A 151 -10.36 4.57 5.47
N VAL A 152 -11.28 3.71 5.02
CA VAL A 152 -11.82 2.60 5.82
C VAL A 152 -10.71 1.61 6.18
N LEU A 153 -9.84 1.24 5.23
CA LEU A 153 -8.67 0.40 5.50
C LEU A 153 -7.77 1.03 6.56
N GLY A 154 -7.44 2.30 6.41
CA GLY A 154 -6.65 3.07 7.38
C GLY A 154 -7.27 3.03 8.78
N PHE A 155 -8.56 3.38 8.88
CA PHE A 155 -9.29 3.36 10.14
C PHE A 155 -9.24 1.99 10.84
N ILE A 156 -9.53 0.91 10.11
CA ILE A 156 -9.50 -0.45 10.66
C ILE A 156 -8.09 -0.81 11.16
N CYS A 157 -7.04 -0.48 10.39
CA CYS A 157 -5.66 -0.75 10.78
C CYS A 157 -5.28 -0.01 12.07
N TYR A 158 -5.57 1.30 12.14
CA TYR A 158 -5.25 2.12 13.31
C TYR A 158 -6.05 1.72 14.55
N ALA A 159 -7.35 1.47 14.41
CA ALA A 159 -8.20 1.01 15.51
C ALA A 159 -7.68 -0.34 16.07
N ASN A 160 -7.27 -1.26 15.19
CA ASN A 160 -6.67 -2.53 15.62
C ASN A 160 -5.33 -2.35 16.33
N TYR A 161 -4.50 -1.39 15.91
CA TYR A 161 -3.23 -1.11 16.58
C TYR A 161 -3.43 -0.48 17.96
N ILE A 162 -4.30 0.53 18.07
CA ILE A 162 -4.57 1.21 19.34
C ILE A 162 -5.15 0.22 20.37
N THR A 163 -6.07 -0.66 19.96
CA THR A 163 -6.72 -1.60 20.88
C THR A 163 -5.85 -2.79 21.29
N ARG A 164 -4.96 -3.28 20.41
CA ARG A 164 -4.18 -4.51 20.66
C ARG A 164 -2.69 -4.31 20.87
N GLY A 165 -2.10 -3.22 20.37
CA GLY A 165 -0.69 -2.86 20.57
C GLY A 165 0.34 -3.92 20.14
N ASN A 166 0.02 -4.78 19.16
CA ASN A 166 0.87 -5.91 18.78
C ASN A 166 1.76 -5.62 17.57
N TYR A 167 2.87 -6.34 17.44
CA TYR A 167 3.77 -6.21 16.28
C TYR A 167 3.06 -6.43 14.92
N VAL A 168 2.11 -7.38 14.84
CA VAL A 168 1.35 -7.63 13.60
C VAL A 168 0.43 -6.45 13.25
N THR A 169 -0.20 -5.84 14.25
CA THR A 169 -1.05 -4.66 14.04
C THR A 169 -0.22 -3.42 13.71
N LEU A 170 1.01 -3.33 14.21
CA LEU A 170 1.97 -2.29 13.82
C LEU A 170 2.36 -2.40 12.34
N LEU A 171 2.61 -3.61 11.85
CA LEU A 171 2.89 -3.84 10.42
C LEU A 171 1.70 -3.43 9.53
N LEU A 172 0.47 -3.72 9.96
CA LEU A 172 -0.74 -3.29 9.26
C LEU A 172 -0.88 -1.77 9.22
N THR A 173 -0.62 -1.08 10.33
CA THR A 173 -0.67 0.39 10.34
C THR A 173 0.41 0.99 9.46
N LEU A 174 1.65 0.49 9.51
CA LEU A 174 2.73 0.99 8.64
C LEU A 174 2.43 0.78 7.16
N MET A 175 1.87 -0.38 6.80
CA MET A 175 1.37 -0.65 5.45
C MET A 175 0.31 0.37 5.03
N ALA A 176 -0.73 0.58 5.85
CA ALA A 176 -1.81 1.50 5.53
C ALA A 176 -1.32 2.96 5.42
N THR A 177 -0.41 3.40 6.31
CA THR A 177 0.18 4.73 6.20
C THR A 177 0.98 4.92 4.92
N CYS A 178 1.74 3.90 4.53
CA CYS A 178 2.52 3.94 3.31
C CYS A 178 1.62 4.06 2.08
N PHE A 179 0.51 3.31 2.00
CA PHE A 179 -0.46 3.47 0.91
C PHE A 179 -1.15 4.83 0.91
N ILE A 180 -1.60 5.32 2.07
CA ILE A 180 -2.22 6.64 2.16
C ILE A 180 -1.26 7.73 1.68
N ILE A 181 -0.01 7.71 2.14
CA ILE A 181 0.99 8.71 1.72
C ILE A 181 1.27 8.56 0.21
N SER A 182 1.52 7.35 -0.27
CA SER A 182 1.79 7.10 -1.69
C SER A 182 0.70 7.69 -2.59
N ASP A 183 -0.56 7.30 -2.36
CA ASP A 183 -1.68 7.69 -3.21
C ASP A 183 -2.00 9.18 -3.12
N MET A 184 -1.86 9.78 -1.95
CA MET A 184 -2.04 11.23 -1.79
C MET A 184 -1.00 12.00 -2.59
N PHE A 185 0.27 11.62 -2.49
CA PHE A 185 1.36 12.28 -3.20
C PHE A 185 1.31 12.02 -4.71
N PHE A 186 0.84 10.85 -5.13
CA PHE A 186 0.53 10.57 -6.54
C PHE A 186 -0.49 11.57 -7.10
N ILE A 187 -1.61 11.75 -6.39
CA ILE A 187 -2.64 12.72 -6.79
C ILE A 187 -2.06 14.14 -6.77
N PHE A 188 -1.33 14.55 -5.73
CA PHE A 188 -0.75 15.89 -5.70
C PHE A 188 0.21 16.16 -6.85
N ASN A 189 1.07 15.21 -7.20
CA ASN A 189 2.03 15.33 -8.31
C ASN A 189 1.32 15.52 -9.67
N ARG A 190 0.12 14.95 -9.82
CA ARG A 190 -0.73 15.14 -11.00
C ARG A 190 -1.33 16.55 -11.07
N TYR A 191 -1.74 17.11 -9.94
CA TYR A 191 -2.53 18.37 -9.88
C TYR A 191 -1.70 19.65 -9.73
N PHE A 192 -0.52 19.58 -9.09
CA PHE A 192 0.32 20.73 -8.72
C PHE A 192 1.59 20.90 -9.58
N SER A 193 1.62 20.26 -10.76
CA SER A 193 2.79 20.12 -11.63
C SER A 193 3.83 19.13 -11.11
N TYR A 194 4.53 18.49 -12.06
CA TYR A 194 5.50 17.44 -11.78
C TYR A 194 6.62 17.94 -10.85
N SER A 195 6.82 17.25 -9.74
CA SER A 195 7.91 17.47 -8.80
C SER A 195 8.59 16.16 -8.47
N LEU A 196 9.90 16.10 -8.74
CA LEU A 196 10.73 14.94 -8.44
C LEU A 196 10.61 14.49 -6.98
N VAL A 197 10.50 15.44 -6.04
CA VAL A 197 10.38 15.13 -4.60
C VAL A 197 9.06 14.40 -4.31
N LEU A 198 7.95 14.83 -4.93
CA LEU A 198 6.66 14.18 -4.73
C LEU A 198 6.65 12.78 -5.33
N THR A 199 7.24 12.61 -6.52
CA THR A 199 7.43 11.30 -7.16
C THR A 199 8.22 10.35 -6.27
N LEU A 200 9.36 10.81 -5.73
CA LEU A 200 10.19 9.98 -4.84
C LEU A 200 9.46 9.58 -3.55
N ILE A 201 8.67 10.48 -2.95
CA ILE A 201 7.86 10.15 -1.77
C ILE A 201 6.83 9.07 -2.12
N CYS A 202 6.15 9.23 -3.25
CA CYS A 202 5.19 8.25 -3.77
C CYS A 202 5.85 6.87 -3.93
N ASP A 203 6.93 6.79 -4.71
CA ASP A 203 7.62 5.54 -4.98
C ASP A 203 8.18 4.88 -3.72
N VAL A 204 8.83 5.65 -2.85
CA VAL A 204 9.40 5.11 -1.60
C VAL A 204 8.32 4.54 -0.70
N THR A 205 7.22 5.26 -0.53
CA THR A 205 6.15 4.81 0.34
C THR A 205 5.40 3.62 -0.26
N GLN A 206 5.17 3.59 -1.57
CA GLN A 206 4.58 2.44 -2.26
C GLN A 206 5.43 1.17 -2.10
N ILE A 207 6.74 1.29 -2.36
CA ILE A 207 7.68 0.18 -2.25
C ILE A 207 7.72 -0.34 -0.80
N LEU A 208 7.77 0.57 0.19
CA LEU A 208 7.69 0.20 1.60
C LEU A 208 6.37 -0.49 1.97
N ALA A 209 5.23 -0.08 1.39
CA ALA A 209 3.94 -0.72 1.62
C ALA A 209 3.98 -2.21 1.24
N TYR A 210 4.59 -2.55 0.10
CA TYR A 210 4.77 -3.94 -0.34
C TYR A 210 5.61 -4.76 0.63
N PHE A 211 6.69 -4.18 1.16
CA PHE A 211 7.47 -4.83 2.19
C PHE A 211 6.63 -5.10 3.46
N PHE A 212 5.84 -4.13 3.92
CA PHE A 212 5.00 -4.31 5.10
C PHE A 212 3.89 -5.34 4.88
N ILE A 213 3.27 -5.41 3.69
CA ILE A 213 2.35 -6.51 3.30
C ILE A 213 3.03 -7.87 3.48
N SER A 214 4.24 -8.02 2.94
CA SER A 214 4.97 -9.30 3.00
C SER A 214 5.26 -9.73 4.44
N LYS A 215 5.72 -8.80 5.27
CA LYS A 215 6.00 -9.04 6.69
C LYS A 215 4.72 -9.36 7.46
N TYR A 216 3.64 -8.66 7.16
CA TYR A 216 2.34 -8.90 7.76
C TYR A 216 1.86 -10.33 7.47
N PHE A 217 1.90 -10.79 6.22
CA PHE A 217 1.47 -12.14 5.88
C PHE A 217 2.35 -13.23 6.51
N ILE A 218 3.68 -13.06 6.54
CA ILE A 218 4.60 -14.00 7.20
C ILE A 218 4.29 -14.12 8.69
N ASN A 219 4.07 -12.99 9.37
CA ASN A 219 3.91 -12.98 10.81
C ASN A 219 2.50 -13.38 11.25
N SER A 220 1.49 -13.07 10.44
CA SER A 220 0.11 -13.52 10.66
C SER A 220 -0.03 -15.03 10.44
N GLY A 221 0.64 -15.59 9.42
CA GLY A 221 0.67 -17.03 9.17
C GLY A 221 1.27 -17.83 10.34
N LYS A 222 2.34 -17.33 10.97
CA LYS A 222 2.96 -17.95 12.15
C LYS A 222 2.03 -18.00 13.36
N LYS A 223 1.13 -17.02 13.52
CA LYS A 223 0.12 -17.04 14.59
C LYS A 223 -0.94 -18.10 14.35
N ARG A 224 -1.30 -18.40 13.10
CA ARG A 224 -2.30 -19.42 12.75
C ARG A 224 -1.80 -20.85 12.99
N VAL A 225 -0.50 -21.13 12.84
CA VAL A 225 0.08 -22.47 13.10
C VAL A 225 0.22 -22.77 14.60
N LYS A 226 0.15 -21.74 15.47
CA LYS A 226 0.26 -21.88 16.93
C LYS A 226 -1.09 -21.88 17.66
N ARG A 227 -2.20 -21.69 16.96
CA ARG A 227 -3.56 -21.91 17.48
C ARG A 227 -4.00 -23.31 17.07
#